data_AF-A0A7C5IDB7-F1
#
_entry.id   AF-A0A7C5IDB7-F1
#
_cell.length_a   1.000
_cell.length_b   1.000
_cell.length_c   1.000
_cell.angle_alpha   90.00
_cell.angle_beta   90.00
_cell.angle_gamma   90.00
#
_symmetry.space_group_name_H-M   'P 1'
#
loop_
_entity.id
_entity.type
_entity.pdbx_description
1 polymer ?
#
loop_
_entity_poly.entity_id
_entity_poly.type
_entity_poly.pdbx_seq_one_letter_code
_entity_poly.pdbx_strand_id
1 'polypeptide(L)' 'RLLQKEVTARNAKSLEKRLKQAAFPFQKKIEEFDFGFQVSVTRRQIQQLLDMHWVEKAFNLLFLGPPVPTT' A
#
# COMPACT_ATOMS: atom_id res chain seq x y z
N ARG A 1 -8.27 -23.15 -20.18
CA ARG A 1 -8.36 -21.67 -20.10
C ARG A 1 -9.53 -21.13 -19.24
N LEU A 2 -10.51 -21.95 -18.83
CA LEU A 2 -11.61 -21.53 -17.92
C LEU A 2 -11.20 -21.50 -16.43
N LEU A 3 -10.45 -22.50 -15.96
CA LEU A 3 -9.99 -22.56 -14.57
C LEU A 3 -9.18 -21.32 -14.15
N GLN A 4 -8.31 -20.83 -15.04
CA GLN A 4 -7.54 -19.61 -14.78
C GLN A 4 -8.46 -18.39 -14.61
N LYS A 5 -9.53 -18.27 -15.41
CA LYS A 5 -10.49 -17.17 -15.29
C LYS A 5 -11.23 -17.23 -13.96
N GLU A 6 -11.64 -18.42 -13.54
CA GLU A 6 -12.29 -18.64 -12.25
C GLU A 6 -11.38 -18.29 -11.07
N VAL A 7 -10.10 -18.70 -11.12
CA VAL A 7 -9.11 -18.35 -10.10
C VAL A 7 -8.93 -16.83 -10.01
N THR A 8 -8.78 -16.14 -11.15
CA THR A 8 -8.65 -14.68 -11.17
C THR A 8 -9.90 -14.00 -10.61
N ALA A 9 -11.10 -14.44 -11.00
CA ALA A 9 -12.36 -13.88 -10.52
C ALA A 9 -12.52 -14.06 -9.00
N ARG A 10 -12.16 -15.24 -8.48
CA ARG A 10 -12.18 -15.53 -7.04
C ARG A 10 -11.21 -14.65 -6.27
N ASN A 11 -9.99 -14.47 -6.80
CA ASN A 11 -8.97 -13.62 -6.17
C ASN A 11 -9.42 -12.15 -6.14
N ALA A 12 -10.01 -11.65 -7.23
CA ALA A 12 -10.54 -10.29 -7.29
C ALA A 12 -11.67 -10.08 -6.27
N LYS A 13 -12.65 -11.00 -6.20
CA LYS A 13 -13.75 -10.93 -5.22
C LYS A 13 -13.25 -11.01 -3.78
N SER A 14 -12.23 -11.84 -3.53
CA SER A 14 -11.59 -11.96 -2.21
C SER A 14 -10.88 -10.66 -1.80
N LEU A 15 -10.19 -10.01 -2.74
CA LEU A 15 -9.53 -8.72 -2.52
C LEU A 15 -10.54 -7.62 -2.23
N GLU A 16 -11.59 -7.50 -3.04
CA GLU A 16 -12.67 -6.52 -2.84
C GLU A 16 -13.32 -6.65 -1.46
N LYS A 17 -13.60 -7.88 -1.04
CA LYS A 17 -14.15 -8.16 0.30
C LYS A 17 -13.22 -7.66 1.40
N ARG A 18 -11.91 -7.94 1.32
CA ARG A 18 -10.92 -7.48 2.32
C ARG A 18 -10.82 -5.96 2.36
N LEU A 19 -10.81 -5.29 1.21
CA LEU A 19 -10.76 -3.83 1.14
C LEU A 19 -12.02 -3.19 1.75
N LYS A 20 -13.21 -3.75 1.47
CA LYS A 20 -14.46 -3.29 2.08
C LYS A 20 -14.45 -3.47 3.61
N GLN A 21 -13.92 -4.57 4.10
CA GLN A 21 -13.81 -4.86 5.53
C GLN A 21 -12.81 -3.95 6.26
N ALA A 22 -11.76 -3.50 5.59
CA ALA A 22 -10.77 -2.59 6.17
C ALA A 22 -11.32 -1.20 6.46
N ALA A 23 -12.48 -0.84 5.89
CA ALA A 23 -13.18 0.44 6.14
C ALA A 23 -12.28 1.67 6.00
N PHE A 24 -11.35 1.66 5.04
CA PHE A 24 -10.49 2.81 4.79
C PHE A 24 -11.34 4.04 4.42
N PRO A 25 -11.04 5.23 4.97
CA PRO A 25 -11.78 6.46 4.67
C PRO A 25 -11.65 6.87 3.20
N PHE A 26 -10.56 6.46 2.54
CA PHE A 26 -10.32 6.66 1.13
C PHE A 26 -9.45 5.52 0.58
N GLN A 27 -9.62 5.18 -0.69
CA GLN A 27 -8.72 4.28 -1.39
C GLN A 27 -7.62 5.12 -2.02
N LYS A 28 -6.39 4.98 -1.53
CA LYS A 28 -5.20 5.61 -2.09
C LYS A 28 -4.23 4.52 -2.53
N LYS A 29 -3.78 4.61 -3.76
CA LYS A 29 -2.72 3.75 -4.28
C LYS A 29 -1.37 4.46 -4.25
N ILE A 30 -0.30 3.69 -4.38
CA ILE A 30 1.05 4.23 -4.33
C ILE A 30 1.39 5.10 -5.53
N GLU A 31 0.75 4.86 -6.68
CA GLU A 31 0.91 5.66 -7.90
C GLU A 31 0.36 7.09 -7.72
N GLU A 32 -0.55 7.29 -6.76
CA GLU A 32 -1.12 8.58 -6.40
C GLU A 32 -0.28 9.33 -5.35
N PHE A 33 0.86 8.78 -4.92
CA PHE A 33 1.70 9.40 -3.90
C PHE A 33 2.42 10.64 -4.46
N ASP A 34 2.18 11.79 -3.83
CA ASP A 34 2.80 13.06 -4.19
C ASP A 34 4.15 13.25 -3.48
N PHE A 35 5.22 12.91 -4.20
CA PHE A 35 6.61 13.12 -3.76
C PHE A 35 7.06 14.60 -3.80
N GLY A 36 6.29 15.48 -4.45
CA GLY A 36 6.54 16.92 -4.41
C GLY A 36 6.03 17.54 -3.10
N PHE A 37 4.89 17.05 -2.61
CA PHE A 37 4.36 17.42 -1.29
C PHE A 37 5.19 16.83 -0.15
N GLN A 38 5.47 15.52 -0.19
CA GLN A 38 6.24 14.84 0.84
C GLN A 38 7.71 14.67 0.43
N VAL A 39 8.52 15.70 0.67
CA VAL A 39 9.94 15.73 0.28
C VAL A 39 10.88 14.94 1.19
N SER A 40 10.44 14.56 2.40
CA SER A 40 11.29 13.85 3.37
C SER A 40 11.53 12.38 3.02
N VAL A 41 10.75 11.83 2.08
CA VAL A 41 10.88 10.44 1.63
C VAL A 41 11.08 10.40 0.13
N THR A 42 12.18 9.79 -0.29
CA THR A 42 12.52 9.67 -1.71
C THR A 42 11.71 8.57 -2.40
N ARG A 43 11.49 8.71 -3.72
CA ARG A 43 10.90 7.65 -4.56
C ARG A 43 11.61 6.31 -4.42
N ARG A 44 12.94 6.35 -4.36
CA ARG A 44 13.77 5.15 -4.18
C ARG A 44 13.46 4.44 -2.86
N GLN A 45 13.36 5.17 -1.75
CA GLN A 45 13.05 4.57 -0.45
C GLN A 45 11.67 3.91 -0.47
N ILE A 46 10.64 4.59 -1.00
CA ILE A 46 9.30 4.00 -1.14
C ILE A 46 9.33 2.74 -2.00
N GLN A 47 10.04 2.77 -3.13
CA GLN A 47 10.14 1.61 -4.02
C GLN A 47 10.79 0.40 -3.33
N GLN A 48 11.83 0.62 -2.53
CA GLN A 48 12.44 -0.46 -1.73
C GLN A 48 11.46 -1.08 -0.71
N LEU A 49 10.52 -0.29 -0.17
CA LEU A 49 9.49 -0.82 0.73
C LEU A 49 8.46 -1.68 -0.02
N LEU A 50 8.16 -1.34 -1.28
CA LEU A 50 7.23 -2.10 -2.14
C LEU A 50 7.75 -3.48 -2.52
N ASP A 51 9.07 -3.67 -2.51
CA ASP A 51 9.68 -4.97 -2.76
C ASP A 51 9.51 -5.96 -1.58
N MET A 52 8.96 -5.53 -0.44
CA MET A 52 8.59 -6.35 0.72
C MET A 52 9.71 -7.17 1.38
N HIS A 53 10.98 -7.03 0.97
CA HIS A 53 12.13 -7.68 1.59
C HIS A 53 12.26 -7.42 3.11
N TRP A 54 11.74 -6.29 3.59
CA TRP A 54 11.74 -5.96 5.02
C TRP A 54 10.82 -6.89 5.82
N VAL A 55 9.73 -7.38 5.22
CA VAL A 55 8.83 -8.38 5.82
C VAL A 55 9.56 -9.72 5.92
N GLU A 56 10.19 -10.16 4.84
CA GLU A 56 10.92 -11.43 4.79
C GLU A 56 12.06 -11.50 5.81
N LYS A 57 12.74 -10.36 6.02
CA LYS A 57 13.85 -10.24 6.97
C LYS A 57 13.41 -9.83 8.38
N ALA A 58 12.10 -9.72 8.62
CA ALA A 58 11.54 -9.28 9.90
C ALA A 58 12.14 -7.96 10.43
N PHE A 59 12.37 -7.00 9.53
CA PHE A 59 12.82 -5.67 9.91
C PHE A 59 11.63 -4.79 10.32
N ASN A 60 11.81 -4.04 11.40
CA ASN A 60 10.82 -3.09 11.87
C ASN A 60 10.92 -1.79 11.06
N LEU A 61 9.77 -1.29 10.58
CA LEU A 61 9.66 0.01 9.94
C LEU A 61 9.03 1.02 10.90
N LEU A 62 9.61 2.22 10.93
CA LEU A 62 9.08 3.35 11.69
C LEU A 62 8.81 4.51 10.73
N PHE A 63 7.55 4.93 10.65
CA PHE A 63 7.15 6.11 9.88
C PHE A 63 7.08 7.30 10.82
N LEU A 64 7.97 8.27 10.63
CA LEU A 64 8.02 9.50 11.39
C LEU A 64 7.66 10.67 10.48
N GLY A 65 6.72 11.48 10.94
CA GLY A 65 6.37 12.74 10.31
C GLY A 65 6.02 13.77 11.37
N PRO A 66 6.14 15.08 11.07
CA PRO A 66 5.60 16.10 11.96
C PRO A 66 4.11 15.82 12.20
N PRO A 67 3.60 16.03 13.43
CA PRO A 67 2.18 15.87 13.70
C PRO A 67 1.37 16.74 12.73
N VAL A 68 0.22 16.22 12.28
CA VAL A 68 -0.73 16.99 11.47
C VAL A 68 -0.96 18.34 12.17
N PRO A 69 -0.77 19.48 11.49
CA PRO A 69 -1.12 20.77 12.08
C PRO A 69 -2.61 20.76 12.38
N THR A 70 -2.98 20.67 13.67
CA THR A 70 -4.35 20.97 14.13
C THR A 70 -4.61 22.44 13.83
N THR A 71 -5.27 22.70 12.71
CA THR A 71 -5.93 23.98 12.42
C THR A 71 -7.42 23.76 12.57
#